data_AF-A0A397VJE1-F1
#
_entry.id   AF-A0A397VJE1-F1
#
_cell.length_a   1.000
_cell.length_b   1.000
_cell.length_c   1.000
_cell.angle_alpha   90.00
_cell.angle_beta   90.00
_cell.angle_gamma   90.00
#
_symmetry.space_group_name_H-M   'P 1'
#
loop_
_entity.id
_entity.type
_entity.pdbx_description
1 polymer ?
#
loop_
_entity_poly.entity_id
_entity_poly.type
_entity_poly.pdbx_seq_one_letter_code
_entity_poly.pdbx_strand_id
1 'polypeptide(L)'
;MSKQSAQLEQYRSRETLEGIPMRSIFISKCDNELTAILQQNLSNKQPIYFIPGDVGDATEYRSGVSTYILRIYGTLINGQKARVDITGIKPFFDVLVPNNEPLSIFKPRLVKIISEAEKIGKSKFGVKDINAYPIRGYHTEKKAYICITTWNYYDRTRILKEVHKYGIETALDDITNMHYYRKIAREKKLPLSERAISLCF
;
A
#
# COMPACT_ATOMS: atom_id res chain seq x y z
N MET A 1 -14.06 9.61 -14.44
CA MET A 1 -13.49 8.98 -13.23
C MET A 1 -12.38 9.88 -12.70
N SER A 2 -12.63 10.59 -11.59
CA SER A 2 -11.67 11.51 -10.99
C SER A 2 -10.50 10.72 -10.36
N LYS A 3 -9.26 11.08 -10.69
CA LYS A 3 -8.07 10.61 -9.99
C LYS A 3 -8.01 11.32 -8.64
N GLN A 4 -8.43 10.64 -7.57
CA GLN A 4 -8.25 11.14 -6.22
C GLN A 4 -6.82 10.86 -5.76
N SER A 5 -6.14 11.91 -5.33
CA SER A 5 -4.77 11.91 -4.81
C SER A 5 -4.83 12.31 -3.35
N ALA A 6 -4.62 11.36 -2.44
CA ALA A 6 -4.43 11.67 -1.03
C ALA A 6 -3.07 12.36 -0.86
N GLN A 7 -3.07 13.60 -0.36
CA GLN A 7 -1.85 14.29 0.06
C GLN A 7 -1.53 13.93 1.51
N LEU A 8 -0.25 13.67 1.78
CA LEU A 8 0.27 13.15 3.04
C LEU A 8 1.22 14.18 3.66
N GLU A 9 0.90 14.64 4.87
CA GLU A 9 1.78 15.52 5.66
C GLU A 9 2.24 14.85 6.96
N GLN A 10 3.51 15.08 7.33
CA GLN A 10 4.24 14.30 8.33
C GLN A 10 4.40 15.08 9.65
N TYR A 11 3.95 14.53 10.78
CA TYR A 11 4.06 15.18 12.11
C TYR A 11 5.30 14.75 12.91
N ARG A 12 6.40 15.51 12.89
CA ARG A 12 7.48 15.31 13.90
C ARG A 12 7.05 16.05 15.17
N SER A 13 7.03 15.36 16.31
CA SER A 13 6.57 15.83 17.62
C SER A 13 7.15 17.21 18.01
N ARG A 14 6.46 18.29 17.62
CA ARG A 14 6.38 19.65 18.22
C ARG A 14 6.02 20.76 17.24
N GLU A 15 6.02 20.52 15.93
CA GLU A 15 5.76 21.59 14.97
C GLU A 15 4.29 21.59 14.54
N THR A 16 3.60 22.70 14.81
CA THR A 16 2.24 22.98 14.32
C THR A 16 2.32 23.18 12.81
N LEU A 17 1.75 22.28 12.03
CA LEU A 17 1.54 22.51 10.60
C LEU A 17 0.23 23.29 10.44
N GLU A 18 0.30 24.50 9.89
CA GLU A 18 -0.89 25.32 9.62
C GLU A 18 -1.91 24.52 8.79
N GLY A 19 -3.14 24.41 9.28
CA GLY A 19 -4.24 23.72 8.58
C GLY A 19 -4.46 22.24 8.95
N ILE A 20 -3.63 21.62 9.79
CA ILE A 20 -3.84 20.23 10.27
C ILE A 20 -4.42 20.23 11.70
N PRO A 21 -5.56 19.55 11.94
CA PRO A 21 -6.15 19.48 13.28
C PRO A 21 -5.26 18.71 14.28
N MET A 22 -5.09 19.27 15.49
CA MET A 22 -4.38 18.60 16.57
C MET A 22 -5.13 17.35 17.06
N ARG A 23 -4.38 16.36 17.56
CA ARG A 23 -4.94 15.14 18.17
C ARG A 23 -5.95 15.43 19.30
N SER A 24 -5.74 16.50 20.07
CA SER A 24 -6.65 16.93 21.15
C SER A 24 -8.06 17.25 20.65
N ILE A 25 -8.20 17.76 19.43
CA ILE A 25 -9.49 18.10 18.80
C ILE A 25 -10.30 16.83 18.51
N PHE A 26 -9.65 15.69 18.31
CA PHE A 26 -10.33 14.40 18.13
C PHE A 26 -10.63 13.69 19.47
N ILE A 27 -10.09 14.19 20.58
CA ILE A 27 -10.30 13.66 21.94
C ILE A 27 -11.38 14.48 22.68
N SER A 28 -11.71 15.69 22.20
CA SER A 28 -12.75 16.51 22.80
C SER A 28 -14.14 15.87 22.68
N LYS A 29 -15.02 16.24 23.62
CA LYS A 29 -16.40 15.74 23.66
C LYS A 29 -17.11 16.09 22.35
N CYS A 30 -17.71 15.09 21.72
CA CYS A 30 -18.46 15.30 20.49
C CYS A 30 -19.67 16.18 20.76
N ASP A 31 -19.83 17.25 19.98
CA ASP A 31 -20.96 18.14 20.02
C ASP A 31 -21.54 18.39 18.62
N ASN A 32 -22.65 19.14 18.58
CA ASN A 32 -23.35 19.46 17.34
C ASN A 32 -22.51 20.38 16.44
N GLU A 33 -21.60 21.18 17.00
CA GLU A 33 -20.74 22.10 16.25
C GLU A 33 -19.72 21.34 15.41
N LEU A 34 -19.05 20.34 15.98
CA LEU A 34 -18.10 19.49 15.25
C LEU A 34 -18.77 18.70 14.12
N THR A 35 -20.05 18.33 14.29
CA THR A 35 -20.83 17.67 13.26
C THR A 35 -21.16 18.64 12.11
N ALA A 36 -21.51 19.89 12.42
CA ALA A 36 -21.75 20.92 11.41
C ALA A 36 -20.47 21.23 10.61
N ILE A 37 -19.31 21.33 11.26
CA ILE A 37 -18.01 21.52 10.59
C ILE A 37 -17.72 20.36 9.63
N LEU A 38 -17.91 19.11 10.07
CA LEU A 38 -17.72 17.94 9.21
C LEU A 38 -18.63 17.99 7.98
N GLN A 39 -19.92 18.31 8.15
CA GLN A 39 -20.89 18.41 7.06
C GLN A 39 -20.52 19.53 6.08
N GLN A 40 -20.13 20.69 6.58
CA GLN A 40 -19.69 21.81 5.76
C GLN A 40 -18.46 21.44 4.93
N ASN A 41 -17.47 20.78 5.53
CA ASN A 41 -16.27 20.34 4.83
C ASN A 41 -16.61 19.34 3.73
N LEU A 42 -17.52 18.39 4.00
CA LEU A 42 -18.01 17.43 3.00
C LEU A 42 -18.73 18.13 1.84
N SER A 43 -19.63 19.07 2.13
CA SER A 43 -20.35 19.85 1.11
C SER A 43 -19.40 20.69 0.24
N ASN A 44 -18.37 21.26 0.85
CA ASN A 44 -17.38 22.09 0.17
C ASN A 44 -16.25 21.29 -0.49
N LYS A 45 -16.28 19.95 -0.42
CA LYS A 45 -15.18 19.07 -0.85
C LYS A 45 -13.83 19.45 -0.24
N GLN A 46 -13.86 20.00 0.97
CA GLN A 46 -12.66 20.27 1.72
C GLN A 46 -12.08 18.98 2.28
N PRO A 47 -10.78 18.97 2.61
CA PRO A 47 -10.15 17.77 3.13
C PRO A 47 -10.77 17.32 4.44
N ILE A 48 -11.05 16.02 4.55
CA ILE A 48 -11.60 15.43 5.77
C ILE A 48 -10.50 14.72 6.54
N TYR A 49 -10.32 15.13 7.79
CA TYR A 49 -9.33 14.56 8.69
C TYR A 49 -9.95 13.49 9.59
N PHE A 50 -9.22 12.39 9.77
CA PHE A 50 -9.58 11.33 10.71
C PHE A 50 -8.33 10.74 11.36
N ILE A 51 -8.45 10.21 12.57
CA ILE A 51 -7.38 9.48 13.25
C ILE A 51 -7.48 8.00 12.91
N PRO A 52 -6.48 7.41 12.22
CA PRO A 52 -6.44 5.98 11.96
C PRO A 52 -6.22 5.22 13.28
N GLY A 53 -7.02 4.18 13.50
CA GLY A 53 -6.95 3.29 14.65
C GLY A 53 -6.72 1.83 14.28
N ASP A 54 -7.04 1.43 13.04
CA ASP A 54 -6.82 0.07 12.57
C ASP A 54 -6.62 0.06 11.04
N VAL A 55 -5.93 -0.96 10.55
CA VAL A 55 -5.68 -1.17 9.12
C VAL A 55 -5.89 -2.65 8.78
N GLY A 56 -6.59 -2.87 7.69
CA GLY A 56 -6.76 -4.20 7.13
C GLY A 56 -6.73 -4.14 5.62
N ASP A 57 -6.84 -5.30 5.01
CA ASP A 57 -7.06 -5.39 3.59
C ASP A 57 -8.23 -6.29 3.25
N ALA A 58 -8.71 -6.11 2.02
CA ALA A 58 -9.77 -6.88 1.47
C ALA A 58 -9.53 -7.10 -0.02
N THR A 59 -10.22 -8.09 -0.55
CA THR A 59 -10.28 -8.35 -1.98
C THR A 59 -11.73 -8.22 -2.42
N GLU A 60 -11.98 -7.35 -3.40
CA GLU A 60 -13.31 -7.19 -3.99
C GLU A 60 -13.26 -7.52 -5.48
N TYR A 61 -14.28 -8.22 -5.97
CA TYR A 61 -14.45 -8.45 -7.40
C TYR A 61 -15.19 -7.26 -8.00
N ARG A 62 -14.49 -6.50 -8.86
CA ARG A 62 -15.08 -5.40 -9.62
C ARG A 62 -14.87 -5.68 -11.10
N SER A 63 -15.96 -5.72 -11.86
CA SER A 63 -15.96 -5.98 -13.31
C SER A 63 -15.18 -7.25 -13.72
N GLY A 64 -15.33 -8.33 -12.95
CA GLY A 64 -14.64 -9.61 -13.20
C GLY A 64 -13.16 -9.66 -12.77
N VAL A 65 -12.63 -8.58 -12.19
CA VAL A 65 -11.24 -8.51 -11.70
C VAL A 65 -11.23 -8.41 -10.18
N SER A 66 -10.54 -9.36 -9.55
CA SER A 66 -10.22 -9.32 -8.12
C SER A 66 -9.26 -8.16 -7.85
N THR A 67 -9.70 -7.16 -7.11
CA THR A 67 -8.95 -5.94 -6.83
C THR A 67 -8.60 -5.88 -5.35
N TYR A 68 -7.32 -5.59 -5.06
CA TYR A 68 -6.86 -5.37 -3.70
C TYR A 68 -7.33 -4.01 -3.19
N ILE A 69 -7.81 -3.99 -1.95
CA ILE A 69 -8.24 -2.78 -1.25
C ILE A 69 -7.53 -2.73 0.09
N LEU A 70 -6.83 -1.62 0.32
CA LEU A 70 -6.31 -1.31 1.65
C LEU A 70 -7.39 -0.52 2.39
N ARG A 71 -7.81 -1.02 3.55
CA ARG A 71 -8.84 -0.40 4.39
C ARG A 71 -8.19 0.24 5.60
N ILE A 72 -8.40 1.53 5.78
CA ILE A 72 -7.98 2.26 6.98
C ILE A 72 -9.23 2.60 7.77
N TYR A 73 -9.27 2.17 9.03
CA TYR A 73 -10.34 2.49 9.96
C TYR A 73 -9.87 3.56 10.93
N GLY A 74 -10.78 4.42 11.34
CA GLY A 74 -10.44 5.47 12.29
C GLY A 74 -11.65 6.25 12.77
N THR A 75 -11.36 7.39 13.40
CA THR A 75 -12.38 8.23 14.03
C THR A 75 -12.31 9.64 13.46
N LEU A 76 -13.46 10.19 13.08
CA LEU A 76 -13.62 11.57 12.61
C LEU A 76 -13.62 12.55 13.79
N ILE A 77 -13.55 13.84 13.48
CA ILE A 77 -13.53 14.92 14.47
C ILE A 77 -14.74 14.91 15.42
N ASN A 78 -15.90 14.45 14.95
CA ASN A 78 -17.13 14.34 15.73
C ASN A 78 -17.29 12.97 16.42
N GLY A 79 -16.23 12.16 16.51
CA GLY A 79 -16.26 10.83 17.14
C GLY A 79 -16.89 9.71 16.31
N GLN A 80 -17.41 9.99 15.12
CA GLN A 80 -17.94 8.95 14.24
C GLN A 80 -16.82 8.07 13.68
N LYS A 81 -17.12 6.78 13.49
CA LYS A 81 -16.18 5.84 12.84
C LYS A 81 -16.13 6.12 11.35
N ALA A 82 -14.91 6.20 10.81
CA ALA A 82 -14.63 6.28 9.38
C ALA A 82 -13.97 4.98 8.89
N ARG A 83 -14.28 4.62 7.66
CA ARG A 83 -13.56 3.61 6.87
C ARG A 83 -13.15 4.24 5.54
N VAL A 84 -11.88 4.13 5.22
CA VAL A 84 -11.30 4.62 3.96
C VAL A 84 -10.80 3.44 3.16
N ASP A 85 -11.39 3.23 1.99
CA ASP A 85 -11.03 2.17 1.07
C ASP A 85 -10.08 2.73 0.00
N ILE A 86 -8.79 2.41 0.10
CA ILE A 86 -7.78 2.79 -0.90
C ILE A 86 -7.75 1.70 -1.97
N THR A 87 -8.19 2.07 -3.17
CA THR A 87 -8.33 1.17 -4.32
C THR A 87 -7.26 1.47 -5.39
N GLY A 88 -7.24 0.67 -6.48
CA GLY A 88 -6.30 0.87 -7.59
C GLY A 88 -4.86 0.44 -7.29
N ILE A 89 -4.65 -0.24 -6.16
CA ILE A 89 -3.35 -0.80 -5.79
C ILE A 89 -3.15 -2.12 -6.52
N LYS A 90 -2.17 -2.16 -7.41
CA LYS A 90 -1.71 -3.42 -8.03
C LYS A 90 -0.83 -4.19 -7.04
N PRO A 91 -1.16 -5.44 -6.68
CA PRO A 91 -0.30 -6.24 -5.81
C PRO A 91 1.08 -6.45 -6.44
N PHE A 92 2.11 -6.57 -5.61
CA PHE A 92 3.49 -6.70 -6.05
C PHE A 92 4.39 -7.39 -5.02
N PHE A 93 5.56 -7.80 -5.48
CA PHE A 93 6.67 -8.27 -4.65
C PHE A 93 7.98 -8.05 -5.40
N ASP A 94 9.09 -8.09 -4.67
CA ASP A 94 10.41 -7.77 -5.21
C ASP A 94 11.30 -9.01 -5.14
N VAL A 95 11.93 -9.32 -6.26
CA VAL A 95 12.84 -10.45 -6.44
C VAL A 95 14.27 -9.93 -6.41
N LEU A 96 15.13 -10.50 -5.58
CA LEU A 96 16.54 -10.10 -5.52
C LEU A 96 17.25 -10.54 -6.81
N VAL A 97 18.06 -9.66 -7.39
CA VAL A 97 18.96 -10.03 -8.50
C VAL A 97 20.18 -10.72 -7.91
N PRO A 98 20.53 -11.95 -8.34
CA PRO A 98 21.73 -12.63 -7.86
C PRO A 98 23.00 -11.86 -8.19
N ASN A 99 23.94 -11.77 -7.24
CA ASN A 99 25.21 -11.05 -7.45
C ASN A 99 26.06 -11.63 -8.59
N ASN A 100 25.91 -12.93 -8.87
CA ASN A 100 26.66 -13.67 -9.88
C ASN A 100 26.02 -13.61 -11.27
N GLU A 101 24.89 -12.94 -11.44
CA GLU A 101 24.15 -12.91 -12.70
C GLU A 101 23.71 -11.48 -13.04
N PRO A 102 24.11 -10.95 -14.21
CA PRO A 102 23.71 -9.61 -14.60
C PRO A 102 22.20 -9.55 -14.85
N LEU A 103 21.61 -8.38 -14.56
CA LEU A 103 20.17 -8.12 -14.71
C LEU A 103 19.65 -8.46 -16.12
N SER A 104 20.45 -8.24 -17.17
CA SER A 104 20.12 -8.53 -18.57
C SER A 104 19.89 -10.01 -18.85
N ILE A 105 20.49 -10.91 -18.06
CA ILE A 105 20.33 -12.37 -18.19
C ILE A 105 19.24 -12.85 -17.23
N PHE A 106 19.29 -12.37 -15.98
CA PHE A 106 18.38 -12.82 -14.94
C PHE A 106 16.92 -12.44 -15.23
N LYS A 107 16.67 -11.22 -15.73
CA LYS A 107 15.31 -10.72 -15.98
C LYS A 107 14.56 -11.52 -17.05
N PRO A 108 15.10 -11.80 -18.26
CA PRO A 108 14.46 -12.70 -19.21
C PRO A 108 14.22 -14.10 -18.66
N ARG A 109 15.15 -14.65 -17.88
CA ARG A 109 14.99 -15.96 -17.24
C ARG A 109 13.82 -15.97 -16.25
N LEU A 110 13.73 -14.95 -15.39
CA LEU A 110 12.63 -14.78 -14.45
C LEU A 110 11.29 -14.66 -15.19
N VAL A 111 11.21 -13.84 -16.24
CA VAL A 111 9.99 -13.70 -17.06
C VAL A 111 9.59 -15.03 -17.69
N LYS A 112 10.56 -15.84 -18.15
CA LYS A 112 10.31 -17.17 -18.71
C LYS A 112 9.72 -18.11 -17.66
N ILE A 113 10.35 -18.23 -16.49
CA ILE A 113 9.85 -19.02 -15.35
C ILE A 113 8.40 -18.64 -15.02
N ILE A 114 8.11 -17.34 -14.91
CA ILE A 114 6.77 -16.85 -14.57
C ILE A 114 5.76 -17.12 -15.70
N SER A 115 6.17 -17.00 -16.97
CA SER A 115 5.26 -17.21 -18.11
C SER A 115 4.93 -18.68 -18.35
N GLU A 116 5.87 -19.58 -18.02
CA GLU A 116 5.70 -21.03 -18.15
C GLU A 116 4.90 -21.63 -16.98
N ALA A 117 4.86 -20.94 -15.84
CA ALA A 117 4.02 -21.29 -14.70
C ALA A 117 2.51 -21.28 -15.05
N GLU A 118 1.87 -22.45 -14.94
CA GLU A 118 0.42 -22.70 -14.97
C GLU A 118 -0.44 -21.66 -15.75
N LYS A 119 -0.08 -21.39 -17.01
CA LYS A 119 -0.81 -20.50 -17.94
C LYS A 119 -0.98 -19.06 -17.43
N ILE A 120 -0.03 -18.53 -16.68
CA ILE A 120 -0.01 -17.10 -16.35
C ILE A 120 0.46 -16.33 -17.59
N GLY A 121 -0.50 -15.80 -18.36
CA GLY A 121 -0.20 -14.99 -19.53
C GLY A 121 0.65 -13.76 -19.17
N LYS A 122 1.58 -13.37 -20.06
CA LYS A 122 2.45 -12.19 -19.89
C LYS A 122 1.69 -10.89 -19.61
N SER A 123 0.42 -10.81 -20.04
CA SER A 123 -0.45 -9.67 -19.74
C SER A 123 -0.85 -9.57 -18.27
N LYS A 124 -0.66 -10.62 -17.46
CA LYS A 124 -1.11 -10.68 -16.07
C LYS A 124 -0.13 -10.09 -15.06
N PHE A 125 1.10 -9.79 -15.48
CA PHE A 125 2.11 -9.20 -14.63
C PHE A 125 2.95 -8.16 -15.36
N GLY A 126 3.48 -7.20 -14.61
CA GLY A 126 4.45 -6.22 -15.07
C GLY A 126 5.76 -6.37 -14.31
N VAL A 127 6.86 -5.99 -14.96
CA VAL A 127 8.21 -6.16 -14.42
C VAL A 127 8.92 -4.81 -14.44
N LYS A 128 9.48 -4.39 -13.29
CA LYS A 128 10.20 -3.13 -13.15
C LYS A 128 11.51 -3.34 -12.40
N ASP A 129 12.58 -2.71 -12.87
CA ASP A 129 13.88 -2.77 -12.21
C ASP A 129 13.94 -1.68 -11.13
N ILE A 130 14.38 -2.04 -9.93
CA ILE A 130 14.46 -1.11 -8.79
C ILE A 130 15.77 -1.35 -8.02
N ASN A 131 16.23 -0.32 -7.31
CA ASN A 131 17.33 -0.42 -6.36
C ASN A 131 16.83 -0.06 -4.96
N ALA A 132 16.96 -0.99 -4.01
CA ALA A 132 16.44 -0.83 -2.66
C ALA A 132 17.39 -1.43 -1.61
N TYR A 133 17.26 -0.96 -0.37
CA TYR A 133 17.96 -1.59 0.75
C TYR A 133 17.27 -2.90 1.10
N PRO A 134 18.02 -4.00 1.25
CA PRO A 134 17.45 -5.26 1.69
C PRO A 134 16.75 -5.11 3.04
N ILE A 135 15.63 -5.82 3.21
CA ILE A 135 14.88 -5.81 4.47
C ILE A 135 15.63 -6.62 5.54
N ARG A 136 16.36 -7.66 5.14
CA ARG A 136 17.11 -8.54 6.03
C ARG A 136 18.58 -8.12 6.11
N GLY A 137 19.05 -7.89 7.34
CA GLY A 137 20.43 -7.50 7.63
C GLY A 137 20.68 -6.00 7.48
N TYR A 138 21.84 -5.56 7.96
CA TYR A 138 22.31 -4.18 7.81
C TYR A 138 23.12 -4.06 6.53
N HIS A 139 22.69 -3.19 5.62
CA HIS A 139 23.38 -2.94 4.35
C HIS A 139 23.54 -1.44 4.15
N THR A 140 24.77 -1.00 3.87
CA THR A 140 25.10 0.39 3.54
C THR A 140 24.79 0.73 2.09
N GLU A 141 24.67 -0.29 1.23
CA GLU A 141 24.44 -0.16 -0.20
C GLU A 141 23.07 -0.73 -0.61
N LYS A 142 22.51 -0.16 -1.68
CA LYS A 142 21.28 -0.68 -2.29
C LYS A 142 21.62 -1.87 -3.18
N LYS A 143 20.77 -2.89 -3.13
CA LYS A 143 20.83 -4.02 -4.07
C LYS A 143 19.83 -3.83 -5.21
N ALA A 144 20.14 -4.47 -6.34
CA ALA A 144 19.24 -4.55 -7.46
C ALA A 144 18.12 -5.58 -7.20
N TYR A 145 16.89 -5.17 -7.49
CA TYR A 145 15.71 -6.01 -7.42
C TYR A 145 14.88 -5.87 -8.70
N ILE A 146 14.09 -6.90 -8.97
CA ILE A 146 13.05 -6.89 -9.97
C ILE A 146 11.69 -6.88 -9.24
N CYS A 147 10.96 -5.79 -9.37
CA CYS A 147 9.60 -5.64 -8.88
C CYS A 147 8.61 -6.30 -9.86
N ILE A 148 7.92 -7.33 -9.39
CA ILE A 148 6.85 -8.00 -10.12
C ILE A 148 5.52 -7.44 -9.62
N THR A 149 4.75 -6.83 -10.52
CA THR A 149 3.40 -6.31 -10.27
C THR A 149 2.36 -7.23 -10.90
N THR A 150 1.22 -7.43 -10.27
CA THR A 150 0.12 -8.27 -10.78
C THR A 150 -1.20 -7.51 -10.75
N TRP A 151 -2.22 -8.02 -11.45
CA TRP A 151 -3.56 -7.43 -11.41
C TRP A 151 -4.30 -7.70 -10.12
N ASN A 152 -4.10 -8.90 -9.59
CA ASN A 152 -4.83 -9.39 -8.44
C ASN A 152 -3.91 -10.18 -7.50
N TYR A 153 -4.44 -10.41 -6.32
CA TYR A 153 -3.79 -11.08 -5.21
C TYR A 153 -3.51 -12.57 -5.49
N TYR A 154 -4.40 -13.22 -6.24
CA TYR A 154 -4.30 -14.62 -6.61
C TYR A 154 -3.10 -14.88 -7.53
N ASP A 155 -2.96 -14.07 -8.59
CA ASP A 155 -1.82 -14.12 -9.50
C ASP A 155 -0.51 -13.79 -8.75
N ARG A 156 -0.51 -12.82 -7.82
CA ARG A 156 0.67 -12.54 -6.97
C ARG A 156 1.12 -13.79 -6.22
N THR A 157 0.20 -14.43 -5.50
CA THR A 157 0.50 -15.60 -4.67
C THR A 157 1.01 -16.77 -5.51
N ARG A 158 0.42 -17.01 -6.69
CA ARG A 158 0.86 -18.07 -7.60
C ARG A 158 2.25 -17.80 -8.14
N ILE A 159 2.50 -16.60 -8.67
CA ILE A 159 3.82 -16.24 -9.17
C ILE A 159 4.87 -16.34 -8.07
N LEU A 160 4.58 -15.84 -6.86
CA LEU A 160 5.50 -15.90 -5.72
C LEU A 160 5.87 -17.35 -5.38
N LYS A 161 4.88 -18.26 -5.32
CA LYS A 161 5.13 -19.69 -5.09
C LYS A 161 6.02 -20.31 -6.17
N GLU A 162 5.80 -19.96 -7.43
CA GLU A 162 6.62 -20.46 -8.53
C GLU A 162 8.05 -19.94 -8.45
N VAL A 163 8.25 -18.63 -8.21
CA VAL A 163 9.58 -18.05 -7.98
C VAL A 163 10.32 -18.78 -6.85
N HIS A 164 9.61 -19.09 -5.76
CA HIS A 164 10.18 -19.86 -4.64
C HIS A 164 10.55 -21.30 -4.99
N LYS A 165 9.80 -21.99 -5.87
CA LYS A 165 10.16 -23.35 -6.34
C LYS A 165 11.54 -23.40 -7.02
N TYR A 166 11.94 -22.31 -7.65
CA TYR A 166 13.26 -22.18 -8.29
C TYR A 166 14.36 -21.69 -7.33
N GLY A 167 14.08 -21.59 -6.03
CA GLY A 167 15.05 -21.16 -5.02
C GLY A 167 15.45 -19.68 -5.14
N ILE A 168 14.65 -18.87 -5.83
CA ILE A 168 14.94 -17.46 -6.06
C ILE A 168 14.54 -16.65 -4.82
N GLU A 169 15.46 -15.83 -4.32
CA GLU A 169 15.26 -15.00 -3.14
C GLU A 169 14.32 -13.81 -3.43
N THR A 170 13.38 -13.56 -2.51
CA THR A 170 12.47 -12.42 -2.57
C THR A 170 12.61 -11.53 -1.35
N ALA A 171 12.32 -10.24 -1.49
CA ALA A 171 12.43 -9.29 -0.39
C ALA A 171 11.35 -9.50 0.69
N LEU A 172 10.23 -10.16 0.37
CA LEU A 172 9.13 -10.41 1.28
C LEU A 172 8.46 -11.76 0.97
N ASP A 173 8.67 -12.73 1.86
CA ASP A 173 8.17 -14.10 1.73
C ASP A 173 6.73 -14.30 2.24
N ASP A 174 5.90 -13.25 2.25
CA ASP A 174 4.52 -13.36 2.73
C ASP A 174 3.62 -13.98 1.65
N ILE A 175 3.56 -15.32 1.68
CA ILE A 175 2.72 -16.18 0.83
C ILE A 175 1.27 -16.24 1.34
N THR A 176 1.06 -16.14 2.66
CA THR A 176 -0.29 -16.13 3.25
C THR A 176 -1.00 -14.81 2.95
N ASN A 177 -0.19 -13.77 2.71
CA ASN A 177 -0.56 -12.39 2.50
C ASN A 177 -1.47 -11.78 3.57
N MET A 178 -1.44 -12.38 4.77
CA MET A 178 -2.14 -11.90 5.96
C MET A 178 -1.62 -10.54 6.45
N HIS A 179 -0.40 -10.17 6.06
CA HIS A 179 0.25 -8.92 6.47
C HIS A 179 0.70 -8.07 5.28
N TYR A 180 0.11 -8.31 4.10
CA TYR A 180 0.47 -7.61 2.88
C TYR A 180 0.20 -6.10 2.96
N TYR A 181 -0.84 -5.68 3.70
CA TYR A 181 -1.11 -4.29 4.00
C TYR A 181 0.09 -3.53 4.59
N ARG A 182 0.97 -4.20 5.35
CA ARG A 182 2.18 -3.57 5.93
C ARG A 182 3.19 -3.19 4.86
N LYS A 183 3.36 -4.05 3.85
CA LYS A 183 4.21 -3.75 2.68
C LYS A 183 3.67 -2.54 1.95
N ILE A 184 2.37 -2.56 1.65
CA ILE A 184 1.72 -1.43 0.96
C ILE A 184 1.87 -0.15 1.75
N ALA A 185 1.59 -0.16 3.05
CA ALA A 185 1.70 1.01 3.89
C ALA A 185 3.12 1.57 3.92
N ARG A 186 4.13 0.71 4.06
CA ARG A 186 5.54 1.15 4.00
C ARG A 186 5.89 1.79 2.67
N GLU A 187 5.57 1.13 1.56
CA GLU A 187 5.94 1.57 0.20
C GLU A 187 5.15 2.81 -0.24
N LYS A 188 3.93 2.97 0.24
CA LYS A 188 3.08 4.15 0.03
C LYS A 188 3.29 5.22 1.09
N LYS A 189 4.19 5.00 2.05
CA LYS A 189 4.47 5.89 3.20
C LYS A 189 3.21 6.22 4.01
N LEU A 190 2.24 5.31 4.08
CA LEU A 190 1.01 5.51 4.82
C LEU A 190 1.27 5.37 6.32
N PRO A 191 0.93 6.39 7.13
CA PRO A 191 1.04 6.31 8.58
C PRO A 191 -0.05 5.37 9.09
N LEU A 192 0.36 4.21 9.63
CA LEU A 192 -0.58 3.23 10.17
C LEU A 192 -1.05 3.56 11.59
N SER A 193 -0.47 4.55 12.24
CA SER A 193 -0.86 4.99 13.58
C SER A 193 -0.51 6.46 13.83
N GLU A 194 -1.19 7.04 14.82
CA GLU A 194 -0.86 8.30 15.53
C GLU A 194 -1.10 9.64 14.83
N ARG A 195 -1.56 9.69 13.57
CA ARG A 195 -1.67 10.97 12.83
C ARG A 195 -2.97 11.12 12.06
N ALA A 196 -3.48 12.35 12.01
CA ALA A 196 -4.61 12.67 11.16
C ALA A 196 -4.26 12.43 9.69
N ILE A 197 -5.06 11.62 9.00
CA ILE A 197 -4.97 11.44 7.54
C ILE A 197 -5.99 12.35 6.90
N SER A 198 -5.57 13.08 5.87
CA SER A 198 -6.41 13.97 5.08
C SER A 198 -6.96 13.26 3.85
N LEU A 199 -8.27 13.34 3.65
CA LEU A 199 -8.97 12.82 2.46
C LEU A 199 -9.37 13.98 1.56
N CYS A 200 -8.78 14.06 0.37
CA CYS A 200 -9.13 15.06 -0.64
C CYS A 200 -10.13 14.44 -1.66
N PHE A 201 -11.24 15.14 -1.94
CA PHE A 201 -12.37 14.62 -2.73
C PHE A 201 -12.44 15.17 -4.16
#